data_AF-A0A922DDZ4-F1
#
_entry.id   AF-A0A922DDZ4-F1
#
_cell.length_a   1.000
_cell.length_b   1.000
_cell.length_c   1.000
_cell.angle_alpha   90.00
_cell.angle_beta   90.00
_cell.angle_gamma   90.00
#
_symmetry.space_group_name_H-M   'P 1'
#
loop_
_entity.id
_entity.type
_entity.pdbx_description
1 polymer ?
#
loop_
_entity_poly.entity_id
_entity_poly.type
_entity_poly.pdbx_seq_one_letter_code
_entity_poly.pdbx_strand_id
1 'polypeptide(L)'
;MLLMVGPSDEPVRYLYDEPIVLIPECDGVRILSNSSIEFLQLVPNSTVSIFKIGSTSPAALLYDALDHFDRRSAKADENLRLIRSSLSEAVEACVDAAGHEFDVSRQRTLLRAASYGQAFCSNFHRDRIQEMCKTLRVLNAVRSPEIGIPLSIQQYKLLTPSVLIGRLINAHQHLLALRISDYLGMNQEVVIMHWACSKITASLAIPDATLLEILLDKLKLCKGISYAAVAAHADKNGRRKLAAMLVEHEPRSSKQVPLLLSIGEEDTALIKATESGDTDLVYLVLFHILQKRQPLEFFGMIQARTLARDLFINYARCYKHEFLKDFFLSTGQLQEVAFLLWKESWELGKNPMASKGSPLHGPRIKLTEKAQSLFAETKEHTFESKAAEEHAKLLRIQHELEVTTKQAIFVDSSISDTIRTCIVLGNHRAAMKVKTEFKVSEKRWYWLKIFALATIRDWEALEKFSKEKRPPIGYRPFVEACIEADEKGESLKYIPKLTDPRERAESYARIGMAKEAADAASQAKDGELLGRLKLTFAQNAAASSIFDTLRDRLGVS
;
A
#
# COMPACT_ATOMS: atom_id res chain seq x y z
N MET A 1 -57.07 18.58 -35.11
CA MET A 1 -58.17 17.71 -34.61
C MET A 1 -57.57 16.42 -34.07
N LEU A 2 -57.85 16.10 -32.81
CA LEU A 2 -57.48 14.83 -32.16
C LEU A 2 -58.72 13.95 -32.02
N LEU A 3 -58.61 12.68 -32.43
CA LEU A 3 -59.68 11.69 -32.35
C LEU A 3 -59.30 10.61 -31.33
N MET A 4 -60.12 10.44 -30.29
CA MET A 4 -59.98 9.34 -29.35
C MET A 4 -61.01 8.26 -29.70
N VAL A 5 -60.52 7.07 -30.05
CA VAL A 5 -61.37 5.92 -30.42
C VAL A 5 -61.35 4.93 -29.26
N GLY A 6 -62.51 4.73 -28.64
CA GLY A 6 -62.71 3.76 -27.57
C GLY A 6 -63.23 2.41 -28.09
N PRO A 7 -63.48 1.44 -27.19
CA PRO A 7 -64.11 0.15 -27.54
C PRO A 7 -65.60 0.26 -27.89
N SER A 8 -66.23 1.41 -27.66
CA SER A 8 -67.57 1.77 -28.14
C SER A 8 -67.49 2.50 -29.48
N ASP A 9 -68.47 2.31 -30.36
CA ASP A 9 -68.48 2.82 -31.75
C ASP A 9 -68.51 4.36 -31.92
N GLU A 10 -68.61 5.13 -30.84
CA GLU A 10 -68.61 6.60 -30.91
C GLU A 10 -67.24 7.20 -30.50
N PRO A 11 -66.53 7.88 -31.42
CA PRO A 11 -65.26 8.51 -31.10
C PRO A 11 -65.46 9.89 -30.46
N VAL A 12 -64.60 10.23 -29.49
CA VAL A 12 -64.55 11.56 -28.87
C VAL A 12 -63.60 12.46 -29.66
N ARG A 13 -64.06 13.68 -30.00
CA ARG A 13 -63.32 14.64 -30.82
C ARG A 13 -62.85 15.81 -29.97
N TYR A 14 -61.55 16.12 -30.05
CA TYR A 14 -60.95 17.31 -29.46
C TYR A 14 -60.43 18.23 -30.58
N LEU A 15 -60.89 19.48 -30.58
CA LEU A 15 -60.49 20.49 -31.55
C LEU A 15 -59.34 21.32 -30.96
N TYR A 16 -58.29 21.50 -31.75
CA TYR A 16 -57.12 22.29 -31.40
C TYR A 16 -56.84 23.23 -32.57
N ASP A 17 -56.60 24.50 -32.25
CA ASP A 17 -56.30 25.57 -33.21
C ASP A 17 -54.81 25.61 -33.59
N GLU A 18 -53.96 24.89 -32.85
CA GLU A 18 -52.52 24.80 -33.05
C GLU A 18 -52.09 23.36 -33.41
N PRO A 19 -50.93 23.19 -34.08
CA PRO A 19 -50.29 21.89 -34.20
C PRO A 19 -50.01 21.29 -32.82
N ILE A 20 -50.38 20.02 -32.65
CA ILE A 20 -50.16 19.29 -31.40
C ILE A 20 -49.20 18.11 -31.60
N VAL A 21 -48.42 17.81 -30.58
CA VAL A 21 -47.58 16.61 -30.48
C VAL A 21 -48.14 15.72 -29.38
N LEU A 22 -48.34 14.44 -29.71
CA LEU A 22 -48.83 13.44 -28.76
C LEU A 22 -47.65 12.62 -28.23
N ILE A 23 -47.54 12.54 -26.91
CA ILE A 23 -46.54 11.73 -26.24
C ILE A 23 -47.27 10.65 -25.43
N PRO A 24 -47.07 9.36 -25.74
CA PRO A 24 -47.66 8.28 -24.96
C PRO A 24 -47.02 8.23 -23.56
N GLU A 25 -47.86 8.13 -22.54
CA GLU A 25 -47.48 7.95 -21.14
C GLU A 25 -48.08 6.64 -20.62
N CYS A 26 -47.63 6.18 -19.44
CA CYS A 26 -48.08 4.89 -18.88
C CYS A 26 -49.58 4.82 -18.54
N ASP A 27 -50.21 5.98 -18.37
CA ASP A 27 -51.58 6.14 -17.86
C ASP A 27 -52.41 7.12 -18.71
N GLY A 28 -51.92 7.50 -19.88
CA GLY A 28 -52.61 8.45 -20.75
C GLY A 28 -51.73 8.95 -21.89
N VAL A 29 -52.12 10.08 -22.46
CA VAL A 29 -51.41 10.75 -23.54
C VAL A 29 -51.19 12.20 -23.13
N ARG A 30 -49.93 12.66 -23.16
CA ARG A 30 -49.61 14.08 -23.02
C ARG A 30 -49.71 14.75 -24.37
N ILE A 31 -50.38 15.89 -24.40
CA ILE A 31 -50.65 16.68 -25.59
C ILE A 31 -49.87 17.98 -25.43
N LEU A 32 -48.93 18.23 -26.32
CA LEU A 32 -48.12 19.44 -26.33
C LEU A 32 -48.55 20.32 -27.50
N SER A 33 -48.89 21.57 -27.20
CA SER A 33 -49.05 22.63 -28.20
C SER A 33 -47.93 23.66 -28.03
N ASN A 34 -47.97 24.76 -28.77
CA ASN A 34 -47.02 25.86 -28.58
C ASN A 34 -47.32 26.67 -27.30
N SER A 35 -48.54 26.52 -26.75
CA SER A 35 -49.08 27.35 -25.67
C SER A 35 -49.48 26.57 -24.41
N SER A 36 -49.72 25.26 -24.51
CA SER A 36 -50.23 24.43 -23.42
C SER A 36 -49.60 23.04 -23.36
N ILE A 37 -49.59 22.48 -22.15
CA ILE A 37 -49.31 21.06 -21.89
C ILE A 37 -50.56 20.49 -21.26
N GLU A 38 -51.22 19.57 -21.95
CA GLU A 38 -52.44 18.93 -21.52
C GLU A 38 -52.22 17.44 -21.31
N PHE A 39 -52.99 16.82 -20.42
CA PHE A 39 -52.91 15.39 -20.14
C PHE A 39 -54.28 14.75 -20.30
N LEU A 40 -54.38 13.85 -21.27
CA LEU A 40 -55.59 13.11 -21.57
C LEU A 40 -55.45 11.69 -21.00
N GLN A 41 -56.32 11.34 -20.05
CA GLN A 41 -56.38 10.00 -19.47
C GLN A 41 -57.84 9.56 -19.30
N LEU A 42 -58.04 8.24 -19.19
CA LEU A 42 -59.30 7.71 -18.70
C LEU A 42 -59.51 8.15 -17.25
N VAL A 43 -60.72 8.60 -16.92
CA VAL A 43 -61.04 8.98 -15.54
C VAL A 43 -60.94 7.73 -14.66
N PRO A 44 -60.13 7.75 -13.57
CA PRO A 44 -59.93 6.58 -12.72
C PRO A 44 -61.22 6.09 -12.06
N ASN A 45 -61.35 4.77 -11.91
CA ASN A 45 -62.55 4.14 -11.37
C ASN A 45 -62.90 4.62 -9.96
N SER A 46 -61.89 4.90 -9.12
CA SER A 46 -62.06 5.45 -7.78
C SER A 46 -62.72 6.84 -7.83
N THR A 47 -62.22 7.74 -8.67
CA THR A 47 -62.84 9.06 -8.92
C THR A 47 -64.26 8.93 -9.47
N VAL A 48 -64.50 8.05 -10.44
CA VAL A 48 -65.85 7.80 -10.98
C VAL A 48 -66.80 7.29 -9.90
N SER A 49 -66.34 6.38 -9.05
CA SER A 49 -67.17 5.81 -7.98
C SER A 49 -67.64 6.86 -6.98
N ILE A 50 -66.85 7.93 -6.76
CA ILE A 50 -67.18 8.99 -5.81
C ILE A 50 -68.02 10.09 -6.46
N PHE A 51 -67.63 10.57 -7.65
CA PHE A 51 -68.20 11.78 -8.23
C PHE A 51 -69.23 11.56 -9.34
N LYS A 52 -69.49 10.31 -9.74
CA LYS A 52 -70.57 10.03 -10.70
C LYS A 52 -71.91 10.48 -10.10
N ILE A 53 -72.68 11.24 -10.88
CA ILE A 53 -73.99 11.75 -10.48
C ILE A 53 -74.89 10.58 -10.09
N GLY A 54 -75.47 10.65 -8.88
CA GLY A 54 -76.31 9.58 -8.34
C GLY A 54 -75.56 8.32 -7.90
N SER A 55 -74.23 8.39 -7.71
CA SER A 55 -73.47 7.27 -7.19
C SER A 55 -73.88 6.92 -5.77
N THR A 56 -74.25 5.66 -5.56
CA THR A 56 -74.53 5.08 -4.24
C THR A 56 -73.39 4.16 -3.79
N SER A 57 -72.19 4.34 -4.35
CA SER A 57 -71.03 3.53 -3.98
C SER A 57 -70.63 3.79 -2.51
N PRO A 58 -69.98 2.83 -1.82
CA PRO A 58 -69.51 3.05 -0.46
C PRO A 58 -68.60 4.28 -0.32
N ALA A 59 -67.77 4.57 -1.32
CA ALA A 59 -66.87 5.72 -1.34
C ALA A 59 -67.61 7.06 -1.53
N ALA A 60 -68.65 7.08 -2.37
CA ALA A 60 -69.51 8.26 -2.53
C ALA A 60 -70.29 8.56 -1.23
N LEU A 61 -70.88 7.52 -0.62
CA LEU A 61 -71.60 7.67 0.65
C LEU A 61 -70.68 8.11 1.79
N LEU A 62 -69.43 7.66 1.83
CA LEU A 62 -68.42 8.14 2.79
C LEU A 62 -68.08 9.62 2.56
N TYR A 63 -67.92 10.03 1.30
CA TYR A 63 -67.67 11.41 0.93
C TYR A 63 -68.85 12.33 1.31
N ASP A 64 -70.09 11.90 1.06
CA ASP A 64 -71.30 12.62 1.47
C ASP A 64 -71.48 12.63 3.00
N ALA A 65 -71.10 11.55 3.68
CA ALA A 65 -71.11 11.49 5.14
C ALA A 65 -70.20 12.56 5.76
N LEU A 66 -69.04 12.86 5.14
CA LEU A 66 -68.19 13.96 5.57
C LEU A 66 -68.90 15.33 5.41
N ASP A 67 -69.55 15.59 4.29
CA ASP A 67 -70.31 16.85 4.09
C ASP A 67 -71.46 16.99 5.10
N HIS A 68 -72.20 15.90 5.36
CA HIS A 68 -73.22 15.89 6.41
C HIS A 68 -72.63 16.07 7.80
N PHE A 69 -71.46 15.52 8.08
CA PHE A 69 -70.74 15.72 9.34
C PHE A 69 -70.31 17.18 9.52
N ASP A 70 -69.73 17.79 8.50
CA ASP A 70 -69.34 19.21 8.51
C ASP A 70 -70.57 20.13 8.73
N ARG A 71 -71.76 19.72 8.24
CA ARG A 71 -73.05 20.39 8.48
C ARG A 71 -73.75 20.01 9.79
N ARG A 72 -73.14 19.16 10.63
CA ARG A 72 -73.71 18.65 11.90
C ARG A 72 -75.05 17.93 11.74
N SER A 73 -75.23 17.22 10.63
CA SER A 73 -76.44 16.44 10.34
C SER A 73 -76.33 15.01 10.85
N ALA A 74 -77.41 14.48 11.44
CA ALA A 74 -77.48 13.08 11.88
C ALA A 74 -77.35 12.07 10.71
N LYS A 75 -77.62 12.51 9.47
CA LYS A 75 -77.46 11.70 8.25
C LYS A 75 -76.03 11.20 8.03
N ALA A 76 -75.03 11.83 8.65
CA ALA A 76 -73.65 11.37 8.59
C ALA A 76 -73.49 9.97 9.21
N ASP A 77 -74.16 9.70 10.34
CA ASP A 77 -74.12 8.38 11.00
C ASP A 77 -74.95 7.35 10.23
N GLU A 78 -76.08 7.75 9.64
CA GLU A 78 -76.89 6.88 8.77
C GLU A 78 -76.06 6.36 7.59
N ASN A 79 -75.39 7.27 6.87
CA ASN A 79 -74.52 6.91 5.74
C ASN A 79 -73.36 6.00 6.17
N LEU A 80 -72.73 6.26 7.32
CA LEU A 80 -71.66 5.41 7.84
C LEU A 80 -72.15 4.00 8.21
N ARG A 81 -73.34 3.87 8.80
CA ARG A 81 -73.93 2.57 9.14
C ARG A 81 -74.24 1.75 7.89
N LEU A 82 -74.72 2.38 6.83
CA LEU A 82 -75.01 1.72 5.55
C LEU A 82 -73.77 1.08 4.92
N ILE A 83 -72.60 1.70 5.09
CA ILE A 83 -71.33 1.25 4.48
C ILE A 83 -70.41 0.50 5.44
N ARG A 84 -70.86 0.17 6.66
CA ARG A 84 -70.00 -0.40 7.71
C ARG A 84 -69.23 -1.66 7.29
N SER A 85 -69.83 -2.50 6.45
CA SER A 85 -69.20 -3.74 5.95
C SER A 85 -68.11 -3.50 4.90
N SER A 86 -68.16 -2.38 4.18
CA SER A 86 -67.23 -2.01 3.08
C SER A 86 -66.48 -0.72 3.35
N LEU A 87 -66.45 -0.27 4.61
CA LEU A 87 -65.87 1.02 5.00
C LEU A 87 -64.36 1.08 4.71
N SER A 88 -63.63 -0.02 4.88
CA SER A 88 -62.21 -0.09 4.54
C SER A 88 -61.95 0.13 3.04
N GLU A 89 -62.81 -0.42 2.18
CA GLU A 89 -62.74 -0.23 0.73
C GLU A 89 -63.11 1.20 0.34
N ALA A 90 -64.13 1.77 1.00
CA ALA A 90 -64.52 3.17 0.82
C ALA A 90 -63.38 4.13 1.17
N VAL A 91 -62.69 3.88 2.30
CA VAL A 91 -61.53 4.67 2.73
C VAL A 91 -60.39 4.55 1.70
N GLU A 92 -60.05 3.34 1.25
CA GLU A 92 -59.00 3.17 0.23
C GLU A 92 -59.38 3.85 -1.10
N ALA A 93 -60.65 3.77 -1.52
CA ALA A 93 -61.12 4.44 -2.73
C ALA A 93 -61.04 5.96 -2.62
N CYS A 94 -61.33 6.55 -1.45
CA CYS A 94 -61.13 7.98 -1.21
C CYS A 94 -59.63 8.37 -1.23
N VAL A 95 -58.75 7.53 -0.66
CA VAL A 95 -57.29 7.75 -0.70
C VAL A 95 -56.78 7.67 -2.13
N ASP A 96 -57.19 6.65 -2.89
CA ASP A 96 -56.79 6.44 -4.27
C ASP A 96 -57.29 7.57 -5.18
N ALA A 97 -58.56 7.94 -5.08
CA ALA A 97 -59.13 9.08 -5.82
C ALA A 97 -58.37 10.38 -5.52
N ALA A 98 -57.98 10.63 -4.26
CA ALA A 98 -57.18 11.80 -3.91
C ALA A 98 -55.84 11.81 -4.66
N GLY A 99 -55.21 10.65 -4.89
CA GLY A 99 -53.97 10.52 -5.66
C GLY A 99 -54.10 10.95 -7.13
N HIS A 100 -55.28 10.76 -7.70
CA HIS A 100 -55.56 11.04 -9.12
C HIS A 100 -56.02 12.48 -9.38
N GLU A 101 -56.57 13.17 -8.38
CA GLU A 101 -56.97 14.57 -8.50
C GLU A 101 -55.75 15.51 -8.60
N PHE A 102 -55.90 16.59 -9.36
CA PHE A 102 -54.89 17.67 -9.47
C PHE A 102 -55.27 18.91 -8.65
N ASP A 103 -56.57 19.10 -8.36
CA ASP A 103 -57.03 20.20 -7.51
C ASP A 103 -56.75 19.92 -6.03
N VAL A 104 -55.99 20.81 -5.40
CA VAL A 104 -55.56 20.68 -4.01
C VAL A 104 -56.76 20.72 -3.04
N SER A 105 -57.83 21.44 -3.37
CA SER A 105 -59.02 21.49 -2.53
C SER A 105 -59.72 20.13 -2.49
N ARG A 106 -59.97 19.52 -3.66
CA ARG A 106 -60.53 18.17 -3.77
C ARG A 106 -59.65 17.10 -3.13
N GLN A 107 -58.34 17.13 -3.35
CA GLN A 107 -57.40 16.20 -2.69
C GLN A 107 -57.55 16.25 -1.16
N ARG A 108 -57.62 17.46 -0.58
CA ARG A 108 -57.80 17.65 0.86
C ARG A 108 -59.14 17.09 1.34
N THR A 109 -60.23 17.36 0.64
CA THR A 109 -61.56 16.86 1.02
C THR A 109 -61.63 15.33 0.96
N LEU A 110 -61.09 14.72 -0.09
CA LEU A 110 -61.02 13.25 -0.22
C LEU A 110 -60.19 12.60 0.90
N LEU A 111 -59.04 13.19 1.25
CA LEU A 111 -58.22 12.71 2.37
C LEU A 111 -58.89 12.95 3.73
N ARG A 112 -59.66 14.04 3.90
CA ARG A 112 -60.49 14.26 5.08
C ARG A 112 -61.59 13.20 5.18
N ALA A 113 -62.22 12.82 4.07
CA ALA A 113 -63.25 11.78 4.05
C ALA A 113 -62.65 10.42 4.41
N ALA A 114 -61.48 10.10 3.85
CA ALA A 114 -60.73 8.90 4.22
C ALA A 114 -60.36 8.89 5.72
N SER A 115 -59.85 10.01 6.26
CA SER A 115 -59.50 10.13 7.68
C SER A 115 -60.71 10.05 8.60
N TYR A 116 -61.85 10.60 8.18
CA TYR A 116 -63.12 10.47 8.88
C TYR A 116 -63.57 9.00 8.94
N GLY A 117 -63.59 8.31 7.79
CA GLY A 117 -63.94 6.88 7.73
C GLY A 117 -62.97 6.00 8.52
N GLN A 118 -61.68 6.30 8.49
CA GLN A 118 -60.64 5.56 9.22
C GLN A 118 -60.92 5.51 10.74
N ALA A 119 -61.51 6.56 11.32
CA ALA A 119 -61.84 6.59 12.75
C ALA A 119 -62.82 5.48 13.18
N PHE A 120 -63.59 4.94 12.23
CA PHE A 120 -64.58 3.88 12.44
C PHE A 120 -64.12 2.51 11.91
N CYS A 121 -62.89 2.42 11.37
CA CYS A 121 -62.28 1.19 10.89
C CYS A 121 -61.37 0.56 11.95
N SER A 122 -61.54 -0.74 12.22
CA SER A 122 -60.57 -1.50 13.04
C SER A 122 -59.38 -2.05 12.24
N ASN A 123 -59.56 -2.30 10.93
CA ASN A 123 -58.64 -3.10 10.10
C ASN A 123 -57.96 -2.31 8.96
N PHE A 124 -57.75 -1.00 9.09
CA PHE A 124 -57.11 -0.19 8.04
C PHE A 124 -55.67 0.23 8.41
N HIS A 125 -54.74 0.11 7.47
CA HIS A 125 -53.34 0.49 7.66
C HIS A 125 -53.21 2.00 7.93
N ARG A 126 -52.74 2.36 9.12
CA ARG A 126 -52.67 3.77 9.56
C ARG A 126 -51.78 4.64 8.68
N ASP A 127 -50.74 4.04 8.10
CA ASP A 127 -49.72 4.77 7.34
C ASP A 127 -50.19 5.15 5.92
N ARG A 128 -51.24 4.51 5.39
CA ARG A 128 -51.66 4.66 4.00
C ARG A 128 -52.08 6.09 3.64
N ILE A 129 -52.83 6.75 4.52
CA ILE A 129 -53.22 8.16 4.35
C ILE A 129 -51.99 9.06 4.46
N GLN A 130 -51.07 8.76 5.39
CA GLN A 130 -49.84 9.52 5.57
C GLN A 130 -48.92 9.42 4.34
N GLU A 131 -48.78 8.22 3.77
CA GLU A 131 -48.05 7.99 2.52
C GLU A 131 -48.64 8.78 1.36
N MET A 132 -49.97 8.73 1.18
CA MET A 132 -50.63 9.50 0.14
C MET A 132 -50.43 11.01 0.33
N CYS A 133 -50.55 11.52 1.55
CA CYS A 133 -50.24 12.92 1.87
C CYS A 133 -48.78 13.27 1.53
N LYS A 134 -47.82 12.39 1.81
CA LYS A 134 -46.40 12.58 1.45
C LYS A 134 -46.23 12.65 -0.07
N THR A 135 -46.83 11.73 -0.82
CA THR A 135 -46.78 11.69 -2.27
C THR A 135 -47.42 12.93 -2.90
N LEU A 136 -48.62 13.30 -2.47
CA LEU A 136 -49.35 14.47 -2.98
C LEU A 136 -48.61 15.77 -2.69
N ARG A 137 -47.96 15.90 -1.54
CA ARG A 137 -47.15 17.08 -1.23
C ARG A 137 -46.00 17.26 -2.23
N VAL A 138 -45.32 16.17 -2.60
CA VAL A 138 -44.26 16.19 -3.62
C VAL A 138 -44.83 16.51 -5.00
N LEU A 139 -45.90 15.80 -5.40
CA LEU A 139 -46.57 16.00 -6.68
C LEU A 139 -47.06 17.44 -6.86
N ASN A 140 -47.74 18.00 -5.87
CA ASN A 140 -48.25 19.37 -5.93
C ASN A 140 -47.12 20.39 -6.02
N ALA A 141 -45.99 20.16 -5.36
CA ALA A 141 -44.83 21.04 -5.46
C ALA A 141 -44.26 21.08 -6.89
N VAL A 142 -44.12 19.91 -7.53
CA VAL A 142 -43.55 19.83 -8.89
C VAL A 142 -44.55 20.18 -9.99
N ARG A 143 -45.86 20.00 -9.75
CA ARG A 143 -46.96 20.44 -10.62
C ARG A 143 -47.16 21.95 -10.63
N SER A 144 -46.60 22.68 -9.66
CA SER A 144 -46.74 24.13 -9.61
C SER A 144 -46.28 24.77 -10.94
N PRO A 145 -46.95 25.82 -11.44
CA PRO A 145 -46.60 26.43 -12.72
C PRO A 145 -45.16 26.95 -12.78
N GLU A 146 -44.59 27.34 -11.64
CA GLU A 146 -43.19 27.79 -11.53
C GLU A 146 -42.18 26.68 -11.82
N ILE A 147 -42.54 25.42 -11.56
CA ILE A 147 -41.67 24.24 -11.76
C ILE A 147 -42.02 23.52 -13.06
N GLY A 148 -43.31 23.42 -13.39
CA GLY A 148 -43.80 22.97 -14.70
C GLY A 148 -43.64 21.48 -14.98
N ILE A 149 -43.67 20.61 -13.96
CA ILE A 149 -43.59 19.15 -14.14
C ILE A 149 -44.94 18.50 -13.76
N PRO A 150 -45.90 18.41 -14.70
CA PRO A 150 -47.24 17.88 -14.45
C PRO A 150 -47.26 16.34 -14.41
N LEU A 151 -46.72 15.76 -13.33
CA LEU A 151 -46.72 14.31 -13.12
C LEU A 151 -48.05 13.80 -12.59
N SER A 152 -48.53 12.68 -13.12
CA SER A 152 -49.55 11.87 -12.46
C SER A 152 -48.93 11.05 -11.31
N ILE A 153 -49.79 10.49 -10.44
CA ILE A 153 -49.32 9.59 -9.38
C ILE A 153 -48.71 8.30 -9.95
N GLN A 154 -49.24 7.78 -11.05
CA GLN A 154 -48.73 6.57 -11.69
C GLN A 154 -47.36 6.81 -12.33
N GLN A 155 -47.20 7.95 -13.03
CA GLN A 155 -45.92 8.38 -13.57
C GLN A 155 -44.89 8.58 -12.46
N TYR A 156 -45.26 9.20 -11.34
CA TYR A 156 -44.36 9.37 -10.20
C TYR A 156 -43.90 8.04 -9.59
N LYS A 157 -44.83 7.08 -9.43
CA LYS A 157 -44.51 5.74 -8.93
C LYS A 157 -43.54 5.00 -9.85
N LEU A 158 -43.74 5.06 -11.17
CA LEU A 158 -42.85 4.41 -12.16
C LEU A 158 -41.51 5.13 -12.32
N LEU A 159 -41.54 6.46 -12.36
CA LEU A 159 -40.35 7.31 -12.47
C LEU A 159 -39.43 7.14 -11.26
N THR A 160 -40.03 6.96 -10.08
CA THR A 160 -39.42 6.98 -8.75
C THR A 160 -38.98 8.38 -8.28
N PRO A 161 -38.92 8.60 -6.96
CA PRO A 161 -38.46 9.88 -6.39
C PRO A 161 -37.02 10.25 -6.79
N SER A 162 -36.14 9.25 -6.93
CA SER A 162 -34.71 9.46 -7.27
C SER A 162 -34.54 10.11 -8.64
N VAL A 163 -35.30 9.63 -9.64
CA VAL A 163 -35.22 10.19 -10.99
C VAL A 163 -35.91 11.55 -11.06
N LEU A 164 -36.98 11.77 -10.29
CA LEU A 164 -37.58 13.11 -10.15
C LEU A 164 -36.56 14.13 -9.63
N ILE A 165 -35.82 13.77 -8.57
CA ILE A 165 -34.75 14.61 -8.02
C ILE A 165 -33.71 14.90 -9.10
N GLY A 166 -33.28 13.89 -9.86
CA GLY A 166 -32.35 14.08 -10.99
C GLY A 166 -32.88 15.08 -12.04
N ARG A 167 -34.17 14.99 -12.41
CA ARG A 167 -34.80 15.94 -13.35
C ARG A 167 -34.83 17.36 -12.79
N LEU A 168 -35.18 17.53 -11.51
CA LEU A 168 -35.19 18.84 -10.86
C LEU A 168 -33.80 19.46 -10.81
N ILE A 169 -32.77 18.66 -10.50
CA ILE A 169 -31.37 19.10 -10.48
C ILE A 169 -30.93 19.58 -11.88
N ASN A 170 -31.26 18.82 -12.93
CA ASN A 170 -30.94 19.17 -14.31
C ASN A 170 -31.69 20.43 -14.79
N ALA A 171 -32.87 20.70 -14.24
CA ALA A 171 -33.63 21.94 -14.46
C ALA A 171 -33.17 23.11 -13.57
N HIS A 172 -32.05 22.95 -12.84
CA HIS A 172 -31.51 23.92 -11.89
C HIS A 172 -32.45 24.29 -10.72
N GLN A 173 -33.43 23.45 -10.41
CA GLN A 173 -34.35 23.61 -9.28
C GLN A 173 -33.77 23.00 -7.99
N HIS A 174 -32.53 23.37 -7.63
CA HIS A 174 -31.76 22.73 -6.54
C HIS A 174 -32.44 22.87 -5.17
N LEU A 175 -33.05 24.03 -4.87
CA LEU A 175 -33.71 24.26 -3.58
C LEU A 175 -34.91 23.31 -3.39
N LEU A 176 -35.72 23.13 -4.43
CA LEU A 176 -36.86 22.24 -4.38
C LEU A 176 -36.40 20.77 -4.29
N ALA A 177 -35.40 20.39 -5.10
CA ALA A 177 -34.82 19.06 -5.05
C ALA A 177 -34.26 18.72 -3.66
N LEU A 178 -33.58 19.68 -3.01
CA LEU A 178 -33.05 19.52 -1.66
C LEU A 178 -34.17 19.32 -0.63
N ARG A 179 -35.20 20.17 -0.67
CA ARG A 179 -36.35 20.07 0.24
C ARG A 179 -37.13 18.77 0.07
N ILE A 180 -37.32 18.31 -1.17
CA ILE A 180 -37.98 17.03 -1.43
C ILE A 180 -37.11 15.87 -0.93
N SER A 181 -35.80 15.92 -1.16
CA SER A 181 -34.87 14.87 -0.69
C SER A 181 -34.88 14.77 0.84
N ASP A 182 -34.80 15.91 1.54
CA ASP A 182 -34.89 15.99 2.99
C ASP A 182 -36.24 15.46 3.51
N TYR A 183 -37.34 15.90 2.91
CA TYR A 183 -38.70 15.46 3.27
C TYR A 183 -38.92 13.95 3.11
N LEU A 184 -38.29 13.35 2.10
CA LEU A 184 -38.38 11.91 1.84
C LEU A 184 -37.28 11.09 2.55
N GLY A 185 -36.37 11.73 3.29
CA GLY A 185 -35.25 11.07 3.95
C GLY A 185 -34.20 10.49 2.98
N MET A 186 -34.09 11.05 1.79
CA MET A 186 -33.15 10.63 0.74
C MET A 186 -31.78 11.30 0.86
N ASN A 187 -30.76 10.73 0.23
CA ASN A 187 -29.42 11.32 0.21
C ASN A 187 -29.42 12.66 -0.55
N GLN A 188 -28.98 13.72 0.13
CA GLN A 188 -28.91 15.09 -0.38
C GLN A 188 -27.60 15.38 -1.13
N GLU A 189 -26.59 14.50 -1.03
CA GLU A 189 -25.25 14.68 -1.59
C GLU A 189 -25.29 14.99 -3.09
N VAL A 190 -26.10 14.26 -3.85
CA VAL A 190 -26.21 14.45 -5.31
C VAL A 190 -26.72 15.84 -5.67
N VAL A 191 -27.69 16.37 -4.91
CA VAL A 191 -28.26 17.71 -5.11
C VAL A 191 -27.20 18.77 -4.83
N ILE A 192 -26.51 18.67 -3.69
CA ILE A 192 -25.52 19.67 -3.26
C ILE A 192 -24.29 19.63 -4.17
N MET A 193 -23.80 18.45 -4.56
CA MET A 193 -22.68 18.33 -5.49
C MET A 193 -23.00 18.98 -6.84
N HIS A 194 -24.16 18.67 -7.42
CA HIS A 194 -24.54 19.26 -8.69
C HIS A 194 -24.74 20.78 -8.58
N TRP A 195 -25.35 21.26 -7.49
CA TRP A 195 -25.45 22.69 -7.22
C TRP A 195 -24.06 23.35 -7.13
N ALA A 196 -23.11 22.75 -6.41
CA ALA A 196 -21.76 23.27 -6.26
C ALA A 196 -21.05 23.38 -7.61
N CYS A 197 -21.11 22.34 -8.43
CA CYS A 197 -20.57 22.33 -9.79
C CYS A 197 -21.24 23.39 -10.68
N SER A 198 -22.58 23.48 -10.64
CA SER A 198 -23.34 24.49 -11.38
C SER A 198 -22.96 25.91 -10.95
N LYS A 199 -22.78 26.13 -9.64
CA LYS A 199 -22.41 27.42 -9.07
C LYS A 199 -21.01 27.84 -9.52
N ILE A 200 -20.04 26.92 -9.54
CA ILE A 200 -18.69 27.17 -10.04
C ILE A 200 -18.73 27.58 -11.51
N THR A 201 -19.43 26.82 -12.34
CA THR A 201 -19.53 27.09 -13.79
C THR A 201 -20.23 28.42 -14.08
N ALA A 202 -21.27 28.78 -13.31
CA ALA A 202 -21.98 30.05 -13.49
C ALA A 202 -21.23 31.28 -12.94
N SER A 203 -20.30 31.11 -11.99
CA SER A 203 -19.75 32.22 -11.19
C SER A 203 -18.35 32.65 -11.65
N LEU A 204 -18.13 32.84 -12.96
CA LEU A 204 -16.81 33.18 -13.52
C LEU A 204 -16.21 34.51 -13.04
N ALA A 205 -17.04 35.48 -12.63
CA ALA A 205 -16.58 36.80 -12.18
C ALA A 205 -16.26 36.87 -10.67
N ILE A 206 -16.66 35.86 -9.88
CA ILE A 206 -16.49 35.88 -8.43
C ILE A 206 -15.05 35.44 -8.08
N PRO A 207 -14.32 36.15 -7.20
CA PRO A 207 -13.02 35.71 -6.72
C PRO A 207 -13.06 34.35 -6.02
N ASP A 208 -12.01 33.56 -6.17
CA ASP A 208 -11.95 32.18 -5.66
C ASP A 208 -12.14 32.07 -4.14
N ALA A 209 -11.59 32.99 -3.35
CA ALA A 209 -11.74 32.98 -1.89
C ALA A 209 -13.20 33.18 -1.45
N THR A 210 -13.90 34.15 -2.03
CA THR A 210 -15.33 34.39 -1.74
C THR A 210 -16.20 33.23 -2.22
N LEU A 211 -15.88 32.67 -3.40
CA LEU A 211 -16.61 31.52 -3.92
C LEU A 211 -16.43 30.28 -3.02
N LEU A 212 -15.22 30.07 -2.47
CA LEU A 212 -14.96 29.01 -1.51
C LEU A 212 -15.84 29.13 -0.27
N GLU A 213 -15.94 30.31 0.35
CA GLU A 213 -16.78 30.52 1.53
C GLU A 213 -18.25 30.15 1.27
N ILE A 214 -18.79 30.57 0.12
CA ILE A 214 -20.16 30.25 -0.30
C ILE A 214 -20.33 28.73 -0.46
N LEU A 215 -19.35 28.05 -1.06
CA LEU A 215 -19.40 26.60 -1.26
C LEU A 215 -19.31 25.88 0.09
N LEU A 216 -18.37 26.24 0.97
CA LEU A 216 -18.19 25.62 2.27
C LEU A 216 -19.43 25.77 3.16
N ASP A 217 -20.11 26.92 3.13
CA ASP A 217 -21.34 27.14 3.88
C ASP A 217 -22.47 26.16 3.50
N LYS A 218 -22.50 25.69 2.25
CA LYS A 218 -23.51 24.73 1.79
C LYS A 218 -23.01 23.29 1.81
N LEU A 219 -21.74 23.03 1.53
CA LEU A 219 -21.15 21.69 1.55
C LEU A 219 -21.15 21.10 2.97
N LYS A 220 -20.98 21.93 4.01
CA LYS A 220 -21.03 21.49 5.41
C LYS A 220 -22.38 20.89 5.84
N LEU A 221 -23.45 21.12 5.07
CA LEU A 221 -24.77 20.55 5.34
C LEU A 221 -24.80 19.03 5.15
N CYS A 222 -23.89 18.47 4.33
CA CYS A 222 -23.79 17.02 4.10
C CYS A 222 -22.53 16.45 4.75
N LYS A 223 -22.72 15.64 5.81
CA LYS A 223 -21.63 14.87 6.42
C LYS A 223 -21.14 13.80 5.44
N GLY A 224 -19.89 13.90 4.98
CA GLY A 224 -19.26 12.91 4.11
C GLY A 224 -19.12 13.29 2.63
N ILE A 225 -19.53 14.51 2.25
CA ILE A 225 -19.39 14.99 0.87
C ILE A 225 -17.93 14.94 0.40
N SER A 226 -17.71 14.56 -0.86
CA SER A 226 -16.36 14.54 -1.43
C SER A 226 -16.01 15.92 -1.99
N TYR A 227 -15.25 16.70 -1.24
CA TYR A 227 -14.66 17.96 -1.69
C TYR A 227 -13.78 17.76 -2.92
N ALA A 228 -13.13 16.59 -3.01
CA ALA A 228 -12.31 16.21 -4.17
C ALA A 228 -13.09 16.26 -5.49
N ALA A 229 -14.35 15.78 -5.54
CA ALA A 229 -15.14 15.81 -6.76
C ALA A 229 -15.46 17.23 -7.23
N VAL A 230 -15.78 18.12 -6.28
CA VAL A 230 -16.07 19.54 -6.53
C VAL A 230 -14.80 20.27 -7.00
N ALA A 231 -13.67 20.01 -6.36
CA ALA A 231 -12.37 20.55 -6.75
C ALA A 231 -11.93 20.09 -8.15
N ALA A 232 -12.13 18.83 -8.50
CA ALA A 232 -11.87 18.34 -9.86
C ALA A 232 -12.72 19.06 -10.92
N HIS A 233 -13.97 19.38 -10.60
CA HIS A 233 -14.81 20.22 -11.47
C HIS A 233 -14.29 21.65 -11.57
N ALA A 234 -13.84 22.24 -10.45
CA ALA A 234 -13.25 23.59 -10.45
C ALA A 234 -12.01 23.70 -11.33
N ASP A 235 -11.09 22.73 -11.27
CA ASP A 235 -9.90 22.70 -12.12
C ASP A 235 -10.26 22.57 -13.62
N LYS A 236 -11.23 21.70 -13.96
CA LYS A 236 -11.75 21.57 -15.34
C LYS A 236 -12.35 22.86 -15.89
N ASN A 237 -12.89 23.72 -15.02
CA ASN A 237 -13.42 25.04 -15.40
C ASN A 237 -12.32 26.15 -15.36
N GLY A 238 -11.04 25.78 -15.27
CA GLY A 238 -9.90 26.70 -15.27
C GLY A 238 -9.61 27.38 -13.93
N ARG A 239 -10.32 27.02 -12.85
CA ARG A 239 -10.17 27.60 -11.51
C ARG A 239 -9.26 26.74 -10.63
N ARG A 240 -7.99 26.62 -11.04
CA ARG A 240 -7.00 25.78 -10.36
C ARG A 240 -6.73 26.19 -8.91
N LYS A 241 -6.68 27.49 -8.63
CA LYS A 241 -6.47 28.00 -7.26
C LYS A 241 -7.63 27.64 -6.33
N LEU A 242 -8.88 27.79 -6.79
CA LEU A 242 -10.05 27.31 -6.06
C LEU A 242 -10.00 25.79 -5.83
N ALA A 243 -9.59 25.02 -6.84
CA ALA A 243 -9.46 23.56 -6.71
C ALA A 243 -8.47 23.19 -5.60
N ALA A 244 -7.27 23.79 -5.59
CA ALA A 244 -6.28 23.57 -4.53
C ALA A 244 -6.82 23.93 -3.14
N MET A 245 -7.53 25.05 -3.00
CA MET A 245 -8.15 25.44 -1.72
C MET A 245 -9.23 24.45 -1.25
N LEU A 246 -10.07 23.95 -2.16
CA LEU A 246 -11.10 22.96 -1.84
C LEU A 246 -10.50 21.61 -1.40
N VAL A 247 -9.36 21.23 -1.96
CA VAL A 247 -8.67 19.96 -1.66
C VAL A 247 -8.13 19.92 -0.24
N GLU A 248 -7.71 21.05 0.33
CA GLU A 248 -7.29 21.13 1.75
C GLU A 248 -8.40 20.76 2.73
N HIS A 249 -9.67 20.85 2.31
CA HIS A 249 -10.82 20.45 3.11
C HIS A 249 -11.24 18.98 2.94
N GLU A 250 -10.63 18.23 2.01
CA GLU A 250 -10.90 16.79 1.87
C GLU A 250 -10.19 16.00 2.99
N PRO A 251 -10.92 15.31 3.88
CA PRO A 251 -10.32 14.61 5.01
C PRO A 251 -9.60 13.31 4.61
N ARG A 252 -9.87 12.77 3.41
CA ARG A 252 -9.33 11.50 2.93
C ARG A 252 -8.10 11.72 2.06
N SER A 253 -6.93 11.43 2.59
CA SER A 253 -5.65 11.54 1.85
C SER A 253 -5.64 10.71 0.55
N SER A 254 -6.31 9.56 0.53
CA SER A 254 -6.45 8.70 -0.67
C SER A 254 -7.24 9.33 -1.81
N LYS A 255 -8.07 10.35 -1.55
CA LYS A 255 -8.74 11.16 -2.57
C LYS A 255 -8.03 12.48 -2.81
N GLN A 256 -7.44 13.03 -1.75
CA GLN A 256 -6.72 14.30 -1.77
C GLN A 256 -5.48 14.22 -2.67
N VAL A 257 -4.62 13.23 -2.47
CA VAL A 257 -3.33 13.09 -3.16
C VAL A 257 -3.49 12.89 -4.68
N PRO A 258 -4.31 11.94 -5.18
CA PRO A 258 -4.50 11.79 -6.63
C PRO A 258 -5.03 13.06 -7.31
N LEU A 259 -5.87 13.82 -6.60
CA LEU A 259 -6.42 15.06 -7.12
C LEU A 259 -5.37 16.17 -7.16
N LEU A 260 -4.54 16.33 -6.12
CA LEU A 260 -3.39 17.26 -6.13
C LEU A 260 -2.45 16.97 -7.32
N LEU A 261 -2.18 15.69 -7.60
CA LEU A 261 -1.41 15.29 -8.78
C LEU A 261 -2.11 15.68 -10.10
N SER A 262 -3.43 15.53 -10.18
CA SER A 262 -4.18 15.89 -11.39
C SER A 262 -4.22 17.39 -11.66
N ILE A 263 -4.24 18.23 -10.61
CA ILE A 263 -4.19 19.70 -10.74
C ILE A 263 -2.76 20.24 -10.91
N GLY A 264 -1.74 19.39 -10.82
CA GLY A 264 -0.32 19.75 -11.00
C GLY A 264 0.39 20.27 -9.75
N GLU A 265 -0.24 20.16 -8.57
CA GLU A 265 0.31 20.57 -7.27
C GLU A 265 1.15 19.44 -6.66
N GLU A 266 2.22 19.04 -7.36
CA GLU A 266 3.05 17.86 -7.02
C GLU A 266 3.78 17.98 -5.68
N ASP A 267 4.31 19.17 -5.35
CA ASP A 267 4.98 19.43 -4.07
C ASP A 267 4.02 19.26 -2.88
N THR A 268 2.81 19.80 -3.01
CA THR A 268 1.75 19.67 -2.01
C THR A 268 1.27 18.22 -1.93
N ALA A 269 1.12 17.53 -3.07
CA ALA A 269 0.76 16.12 -3.11
C ALA A 269 1.78 15.26 -2.36
N LEU A 270 3.07 15.52 -2.54
CA LEU A 270 4.14 14.80 -1.85
C LEU A 270 4.12 15.05 -0.35
N ILE A 271 3.89 16.29 0.09
CA ILE A 271 3.74 16.63 1.52
C ILE A 271 2.56 15.86 2.12
N LYS A 272 1.37 15.97 1.53
CA LYS A 272 0.17 15.29 2.04
C LYS A 272 0.30 13.77 2.04
N ALA A 273 0.96 13.21 1.02
CA ALA A 273 1.26 11.78 1.00
C ALA A 273 2.19 11.37 2.14
N THR A 274 3.26 12.13 2.40
CA THR A 274 4.16 11.83 3.53
C THR A 274 3.50 12.00 4.89
N GLU A 275 2.64 13.02 5.05
CA GLU A 275 1.86 13.24 6.28
C GLU A 275 0.82 12.13 6.52
N SER A 276 0.29 11.52 5.45
CA SER A 276 -0.68 10.42 5.57
C SER A 276 -0.08 9.13 6.13
N GLY A 277 1.25 8.96 6.04
CA GLY A 277 1.94 7.73 6.44
C GLY A 277 1.69 6.52 5.52
N ASP A 278 0.86 6.67 4.49
CA ASP A 278 0.56 5.61 3.52
C ASP A 278 1.68 5.53 2.47
N THR A 279 2.45 4.43 2.51
CA THR A 279 3.57 4.20 1.60
C THR A 279 3.13 4.10 0.14
N ASP A 280 1.93 3.59 -0.12
CA ASP A 280 1.42 3.42 -1.47
C ASP A 280 1.08 4.78 -2.09
N LEU A 281 0.52 5.70 -1.30
CA LEU A 281 0.31 7.08 -1.75
C LEU A 281 1.62 7.82 -1.99
N VAL A 282 2.65 7.59 -1.16
CA VAL A 282 3.98 8.18 -1.42
C VAL A 282 4.56 7.63 -2.71
N TYR A 283 4.50 6.32 -2.96
CA TYR A 283 4.96 5.74 -4.22
C TYR A 283 4.17 6.23 -5.44
N LEU A 284 2.84 6.39 -5.31
CA LEU A 284 2.01 6.97 -6.35
C LEU A 284 2.54 8.35 -6.78
N VAL A 285 2.83 9.23 -5.82
CA VAL A 285 3.39 10.55 -6.08
C VAL A 285 4.79 10.46 -6.68
N LEU A 286 5.68 9.65 -6.08
CA LEU A 286 7.05 9.50 -6.56
C LEU A 286 7.10 9.03 -8.01
N PHE A 287 6.29 8.03 -8.38
CA PHE A 287 6.24 7.52 -9.75
C PHE A 287 5.62 8.51 -10.72
N HIS A 288 4.61 9.28 -10.29
CA HIS A 288 4.04 10.35 -11.10
C HIS A 288 5.09 11.41 -11.46
N ILE A 289 5.81 11.91 -10.45
CA ILE A 289 6.84 12.94 -10.63
C ILE A 289 7.99 12.39 -11.47
N LEU A 290 8.42 11.15 -11.22
CA LEU A 290 9.50 10.50 -11.97
C LEU A 290 9.19 10.35 -13.47
N GLN A 291 7.91 10.24 -13.85
CA GLN A 291 7.50 10.16 -15.25
C GLN A 291 7.39 11.54 -15.92
N LYS A 292 7.01 12.58 -15.17
CA LYS A 292 6.70 13.90 -15.73
C LYS A 292 7.84 14.91 -15.64
N ARG A 293 8.73 14.79 -14.66
CA ARG A 293 9.76 15.79 -14.34
C ARG A 293 11.15 15.31 -14.72
N GLN A 294 12.05 16.27 -14.87
CA GLN A 294 13.46 15.95 -15.08
C GLN A 294 14.09 15.36 -13.80
N PRO A 295 15.09 14.47 -13.92
CA PRO A 295 15.71 13.81 -12.78
C PRO A 295 16.22 14.77 -11.68
N LEU A 296 16.86 15.88 -12.04
CA LEU A 296 17.41 16.83 -11.07
C LEU A 296 16.32 17.56 -10.28
N GLU A 297 15.20 17.92 -10.93
CA GLU A 297 14.04 18.51 -10.24
C GLU A 297 13.42 17.51 -9.26
N PHE A 298 13.28 16.25 -9.69
CA PHE A 298 12.82 15.17 -8.83
C PHE A 298 13.73 14.97 -7.61
N PHE A 299 15.05 14.95 -7.80
CA PHE A 299 16.02 14.83 -6.71
C PHE A 299 15.90 15.99 -5.72
N GLY A 300 15.78 17.22 -6.21
CA GLY A 300 15.55 18.40 -5.38
C GLY A 300 14.28 18.30 -4.53
N MET A 301 13.18 17.81 -5.11
CA MET A 301 11.91 17.64 -4.41
C MET A 301 11.97 16.59 -3.29
N ILE A 302 12.61 15.45 -3.53
CA ILE A 302 12.66 14.38 -2.51
C ILE A 302 13.70 14.65 -1.42
N GLN A 303 14.76 15.42 -1.70
CA GLN A 303 15.89 15.55 -0.79
C GLN A 303 15.52 16.11 0.59
N ALA A 304 14.62 17.11 0.62
CA ALA A 304 14.16 17.72 1.87
C ALA A 304 13.20 16.82 2.67
N ARG A 305 12.68 15.73 2.06
CA ARG A 305 11.59 14.92 2.59
C ARG A 305 12.09 13.50 2.87
N THR A 306 12.52 13.25 4.10
CA THR A 306 13.20 12.01 4.52
C THR A 306 12.46 10.73 4.15
N LEU A 307 11.17 10.62 4.45
CA LEU A 307 10.37 9.44 4.12
C LEU A 307 10.32 9.16 2.61
N ALA A 308 10.07 10.20 1.81
CA ALA A 308 10.01 10.09 0.35
C ALA A 308 11.37 9.69 -0.24
N ARG A 309 12.46 10.30 0.26
CA ARG A 309 13.83 9.98 -0.10
C ARG A 309 14.17 8.52 0.22
N ASP A 310 13.89 8.07 1.42
CA ASP A 310 14.28 6.73 1.88
C ASP A 310 13.48 5.64 1.14
N LEU A 311 12.19 5.88 0.86
CA LEU A 311 11.37 5.01 0.01
C LEU A 311 11.87 4.96 -1.43
N PHE A 312 12.30 6.09 -1.99
CA PHE A 312 12.94 6.15 -3.31
C PHE A 312 14.25 5.36 -3.33
N ILE A 313 15.13 5.53 -2.33
CA ILE A 313 16.39 4.79 -2.22
C ILE A 313 16.14 3.28 -2.17
N ASN A 314 15.18 2.83 -1.35
CA ASN A 314 14.84 1.41 -1.24
C ASN A 314 14.34 0.84 -2.57
N TYR A 315 13.45 1.56 -3.26
CA TYR A 315 12.98 1.16 -4.58
C TYR A 315 14.12 1.12 -5.62
N ALA A 316 14.94 2.17 -5.68
CA ALA A 316 16.00 2.32 -6.68
C ALA A 316 17.13 1.30 -6.48
N ARG A 317 17.41 0.87 -5.25
CA ARG A 317 18.35 -0.22 -4.94
C ARG A 317 17.97 -1.54 -5.62
N CYS A 318 16.69 -1.81 -5.80
CA CYS A 318 16.20 -3.03 -6.43
C CYS A 318 16.04 -2.91 -7.96
N TYR A 319 15.56 -1.77 -8.46
CA TYR A 319 15.08 -1.67 -9.85
C TYR A 319 15.81 -0.65 -10.73
N LYS A 320 16.49 0.37 -10.16
CA LYS A 320 17.08 1.48 -10.93
C LYS A 320 18.45 1.90 -10.38
N HIS A 321 19.45 1.03 -10.54
CA HIS A 321 20.78 1.22 -9.93
C HIS A 321 21.55 2.43 -10.47
N GLU A 322 21.54 2.68 -11.79
CA GLU A 322 22.19 3.87 -12.38
C GLU A 322 21.54 5.17 -11.90
N PHE A 323 20.21 5.19 -11.85
CA PHE A 323 19.46 6.36 -11.40
C PHE A 323 19.73 6.70 -9.92
N LEU A 324 20.01 5.68 -9.10
CA LEU A 324 20.42 5.87 -7.71
C LEU A 324 21.83 6.47 -7.59
N LYS A 325 22.76 6.10 -8.48
CA LYS A 325 24.10 6.72 -8.53
C LYS A 325 23.98 8.19 -8.87
N ASP A 326 23.18 8.55 -9.88
CA ASP A 326 22.93 9.94 -10.26
C ASP A 326 22.37 10.77 -9.10
N PHE A 327 21.43 10.20 -8.34
CA PHE A 327 20.90 10.82 -7.13
C PHE A 327 21.99 11.10 -6.08
N PHE A 328 22.80 10.10 -5.74
CA PHE A 328 23.88 10.28 -4.75
C PHE A 328 24.96 11.25 -5.23
N LEU A 329 25.31 11.23 -6.52
CA LEU A 329 26.22 12.22 -7.11
C LEU A 329 25.65 13.64 -7.01
N SER A 330 24.36 13.82 -7.32
CA SER A 330 23.70 15.13 -7.26
C SER A 330 23.62 15.70 -5.83
N THR A 331 23.61 14.82 -4.82
CA THR A 331 23.54 15.20 -3.39
C THR A 331 24.91 15.24 -2.72
N GLY A 332 26.00 14.95 -3.43
CA GLY A 332 27.36 14.95 -2.90
C GLY A 332 27.70 13.73 -2.02
N GLN A 333 26.86 12.70 -1.98
CA GLN A 333 27.09 11.48 -1.19
C GLN A 333 27.99 10.50 -1.97
N LEU A 334 29.27 10.85 -2.12
CA LEU A 334 30.23 10.08 -2.90
C LEU A 334 30.45 8.67 -2.35
N GLN A 335 30.39 8.51 -1.03
CA GLN A 335 30.55 7.22 -0.36
C GLN A 335 29.47 6.21 -0.75
N GLU A 336 28.21 6.64 -0.89
CA GLU A 336 27.11 5.77 -1.28
C GLU A 336 27.30 5.28 -2.73
N VAL A 337 27.76 6.16 -3.62
CA VAL A 337 28.14 5.78 -4.99
C VAL A 337 29.28 4.75 -4.98
N ALA A 338 30.28 4.94 -4.12
CA ALA A 338 31.39 4.02 -3.98
C ALA A 338 30.93 2.62 -3.51
N PHE A 339 30.03 2.55 -2.52
CA PHE A 339 29.43 1.29 -2.08
C PHE A 339 28.63 0.60 -3.19
N LEU A 340 27.87 1.35 -4.00
CA LEU A 340 27.14 0.79 -5.15
C LEU A 340 28.11 0.23 -6.20
N LEU A 341 29.17 0.96 -6.54
CA LEU A 341 30.20 0.49 -7.48
C LEU A 341 30.94 -0.75 -6.97
N TRP A 342 31.20 -0.83 -5.67
CA TRP A 342 31.79 -2.02 -5.06
C TRP A 342 30.83 -3.22 -5.14
N LYS A 343 29.55 -3.02 -4.84
CA LYS A 343 28.54 -4.07 -4.99
C LYS A 343 28.43 -4.56 -6.44
N GLU A 344 28.46 -3.64 -7.40
CA GLU A 344 28.46 -3.97 -8.83
C GLU A 344 29.70 -4.77 -9.24
N SER A 345 30.88 -4.44 -8.69
CA SER A 345 32.10 -5.20 -8.91
C SER A 345 31.98 -6.66 -8.43
N TRP A 346 31.27 -6.88 -7.32
CA TRP A 346 30.98 -8.22 -6.81
C TRP A 346 30.01 -9.01 -7.69
N GLU A 347 28.93 -8.39 -8.18
CA GLU A 347 27.97 -9.05 -9.06
C GLU A 347 28.61 -9.48 -10.40
N LEU A 348 29.56 -8.69 -10.93
CA LEU A 348 30.35 -9.11 -12.10
C LEU A 348 31.19 -10.37 -11.83
N GLY A 349 31.67 -10.55 -10.60
CA GLY A 349 32.45 -11.72 -10.20
C GLY A 349 31.65 -13.02 -10.15
N LYS A 350 30.34 -12.95 -9.89
CA LYS A 350 29.45 -14.13 -9.89
C LYS A 350 29.20 -14.72 -11.27
N ASN A 351 29.53 -13.99 -12.33
CA ASN A 351 29.34 -14.48 -13.69
C ASN A 351 30.26 -15.70 -13.93
N PRO A 352 29.74 -16.88 -14.31
CA PRO A 352 30.55 -18.08 -14.55
C PRO A 352 31.69 -17.85 -15.55
N MET A 353 31.51 -16.93 -16.50
CA MET A 353 32.53 -16.56 -17.48
C MET A 353 33.68 -15.72 -16.90
N ALA A 354 33.52 -15.13 -15.70
CA ALA A 354 34.56 -14.38 -15.02
C ALA A 354 35.55 -15.30 -14.28
N SER A 355 35.21 -16.56 -14.03
CA SER A 355 36.00 -17.48 -13.19
C SER A 355 37.19 -18.17 -13.90
N LYS A 356 37.31 -18.09 -15.23
CA LYS A 356 38.32 -18.84 -16.01
C LYS A 356 39.36 -17.93 -16.66
N GLY A 357 40.18 -17.23 -15.87
CA GLY A 357 41.26 -16.37 -16.40
C GLY A 357 40.78 -15.34 -17.43
N SER A 358 39.55 -14.87 -17.25
CA SER A 358 38.78 -14.14 -18.26
C SER A 358 39.17 -12.66 -18.33
N PRO A 359 39.06 -12.00 -19.49
CA PRO A 359 39.24 -10.54 -19.62
C PRO A 359 38.32 -9.70 -18.71
N LEU A 360 37.28 -10.32 -18.12
CA LEU A 360 36.30 -9.71 -17.23
C LEU A 360 36.87 -9.26 -15.87
N HIS A 361 38.07 -9.72 -15.48
CA HIS A 361 38.71 -9.20 -14.25
C HIS A 361 39.11 -7.72 -14.39
N GLY A 362 39.47 -7.26 -15.59
CA GLY A 362 39.85 -5.86 -15.85
C GLY A 362 38.72 -4.87 -15.51
N PRO A 363 37.50 -5.03 -16.06
CA PRO A 363 36.34 -4.22 -15.69
C PRO A 363 36.04 -4.21 -14.18
N ARG A 364 36.12 -5.38 -13.52
CA ARG A 364 35.89 -5.48 -12.07
C ARG A 364 36.91 -4.71 -11.24
N ILE A 365 38.19 -4.82 -11.60
CA ILE A 365 39.27 -4.06 -10.95
C ILE A 365 39.05 -2.56 -11.14
N LYS A 366 38.71 -2.11 -12.36
CA LYS A 366 38.42 -0.69 -12.65
C LYS A 366 37.26 -0.14 -11.81
N LEU A 367 36.19 -0.90 -11.62
CA LEU A 367 35.08 -0.49 -10.73
C LEU A 367 35.52 -0.36 -9.28
N THR A 368 36.35 -1.29 -8.80
CA THR A 368 36.89 -1.25 -7.44
C THR A 368 37.84 -0.06 -7.25
N GLU A 369 38.67 0.25 -8.25
CA GLU A 369 39.54 1.43 -8.26
C GLU A 369 38.74 2.74 -8.30
N LYS A 370 37.63 2.79 -9.04
CA LYS A 370 36.71 3.93 -9.02
C LYS A 370 36.01 4.08 -7.67
N ALA A 371 35.62 2.98 -7.02
CA ALA A 371 35.09 3.03 -5.66
C ALA A 371 36.15 3.56 -4.68
N GLN A 372 37.39 3.08 -4.78
CA GLN A 372 38.52 3.55 -3.99
C GLN A 372 38.75 5.06 -4.13
N SER A 373 38.74 5.59 -5.36
CA SER A 373 38.93 7.02 -5.61
C SER A 373 37.82 7.85 -4.96
N LEU A 374 36.56 7.39 -5.03
CA LEU A 374 35.44 8.08 -4.40
C LEU A 374 35.50 8.06 -2.86
N PHE A 375 35.92 6.94 -2.24
CA PHE A 375 36.13 6.92 -0.80
C PHE A 375 37.27 7.87 -0.37
N ALA A 376 38.31 8.00 -1.20
CA ALA A 376 39.47 8.84 -0.91
C ALA A 376 39.16 10.35 -0.85
N GLU A 377 38.06 10.79 -1.47
CA GLU A 377 37.60 12.18 -1.43
C GLU A 377 37.19 12.63 -0.01
N THR A 378 36.92 11.67 0.89
CA THR A 378 36.46 11.96 2.26
C THR A 378 37.40 11.36 3.31
N LYS A 379 37.64 12.10 4.40
CA LYS A 379 38.51 11.63 5.50
C LYS A 379 37.85 10.55 6.37
N GLU A 380 36.52 10.49 6.37
CA GLU A 380 35.76 9.51 7.17
C GLU A 380 35.93 8.08 6.63
N HIS A 381 36.08 7.91 5.31
CA HIS A 381 36.17 6.60 4.65
C HIS A 381 37.61 6.19 4.28
N THR A 382 38.58 6.58 5.11
CA THR A 382 40.00 6.22 4.89
C THR A 382 40.24 4.71 4.95
N PHE A 383 39.49 4.01 5.80
CA PHE A 383 39.56 2.55 5.89
C PHE A 383 39.03 1.89 4.61
N GLU A 384 37.85 2.29 4.15
CA GLU A 384 37.18 1.74 2.97
C GLU A 384 37.99 2.02 1.70
N SER A 385 38.57 3.22 1.58
CA SER A 385 39.49 3.54 0.48
C SER A 385 40.67 2.58 0.46
N LYS A 386 41.33 2.39 1.60
CA LYS A 386 42.48 1.47 1.70
C LYS A 386 42.07 0.00 1.46
N ALA A 387 40.91 -0.41 1.96
CA ALA A 387 40.38 -1.74 1.75
C ALA A 387 40.06 -1.99 0.26
N ALA A 388 39.48 -1.01 -0.44
CA ALA A 388 39.21 -1.09 -1.87
C ALA A 388 40.52 -1.12 -2.69
N GLU A 389 41.53 -0.34 -2.29
CA GLU A 389 42.87 -0.37 -2.88
C GLU A 389 43.52 -1.75 -2.73
N GLU A 390 43.53 -2.30 -1.52
CA GLU A 390 44.07 -3.63 -1.23
C GLU A 390 43.28 -4.72 -1.98
N HIS A 391 41.94 -4.60 -2.08
CA HIS A 391 41.11 -5.54 -2.84
C HIS A 391 41.46 -5.52 -4.34
N ALA A 392 41.58 -4.34 -4.95
CA ALA A 392 41.95 -4.21 -6.36
C ALA A 392 43.35 -4.78 -6.64
N LYS A 393 44.32 -4.53 -5.75
CA LYS A 393 45.67 -5.11 -5.82
C LYS A 393 45.65 -6.64 -5.69
N LEU A 394 44.85 -7.17 -4.77
CA LEU A 394 44.75 -8.61 -4.55
C LEU A 394 44.18 -9.31 -5.80
N LEU A 395 43.10 -8.77 -6.38
CA LEU A 395 42.52 -9.30 -7.61
C LEU A 395 43.53 -9.31 -8.77
N ARG A 396 44.36 -8.27 -8.90
CA ARG A 396 45.44 -8.22 -9.90
C ARG A 396 46.47 -9.34 -9.71
N ILE A 397 46.96 -9.51 -8.49
CA ILE A 397 47.95 -10.54 -8.17
C ILE A 397 47.36 -11.94 -8.36
N GLN A 398 46.11 -12.16 -7.91
CA GLN A 398 45.42 -13.42 -8.08
C GLN A 398 45.24 -13.75 -9.56
N HIS A 399 44.81 -12.79 -10.38
CA HIS A 399 44.70 -13.00 -11.82
C HIS A 399 46.04 -13.34 -12.48
N GLU A 400 47.13 -12.64 -12.14
CA GLU A 400 48.48 -12.98 -12.62
C GLU A 400 48.90 -14.40 -12.22
N LEU A 401 48.55 -14.82 -11.01
CA LEU A 401 48.80 -16.18 -10.51
C LEU A 401 47.99 -17.22 -11.27
N GLU A 402 46.71 -16.99 -11.56
CA GLU A 402 45.90 -17.93 -12.35
C GLU A 402 46.42 -18.07 -13.78
N VAL A 403 46.86 -16.97 -14.40
CA VAL A 403 47.48 -16.99 -15.74
C VAL A 403 48.78 -17.78 -15.73
N THR A 404 49.64 -17.55 -14.73
CA THR A 404 50.96 -18.19 -14.63
C THR A 404 50.84 -19.68 -14.27
N THR A 405 49.97 -20.02 -13.33
CA THR A 405 49.77 -21.40 -12.84
C THR A 405 48.81 -22.21 -13.72
N LYS A 406 48.02 -21.53 -14.58
CA LYS A 406 46.92 -22.10 -15.35
C LYS A 406 45.85 -22.78 -14.48
N GLN A 407 45.70 -22.32 -13.23
CA GLN A 407 44.73 -22.84 -12.26
C GLN A 407 43.79 -21.73 -11.80
N ALA A 408 42.49 -21.91 -12.01
CA ALA A 408 41.44 -20.97 -11.61
C ALA A 408 41.02 -21.20 -10.14
N ILE A 409 41.93 -20.95 -9.21
CA ILE A 409 41.73 -21.22 -7.78
C ILE A 409 42.11 -20.04 -6.87
N PHE A 410 42.64 -18.95 -7.43
CA PHE A 410 43.20 -17.85 -6.66
C PHE A 410 42.24 -16.69 -6.53
N VAL A 411 41.51 -16.35 -7.58
CA VAL A 411 40.60 -15.20 -7.58
C VAL A 411 39.51 -15.39 -6.53
N ASP A 412 39.15 -14.30 -5.84
CA ASP A 412 38.15 -14.24 -4.75
C ASP A 412 38.52 -14.99 -3.47
N SER A 413 39.69 -15.63 -3.42
CA SER A 413 40.23 -16.15 -2.18
C SER A 413 40.72 -15.02 -1.27
N SER A 414 40.74 -15.26 0.05
CA SER A 414 41.31 -14.28 0.98
C SER A 414 42.83 -14.19 0.81
N ILE A 415 43.47 -13.12 1.31
CA ILE A 415 44.94 -13.01 1.35
C ILE A 415 45.59 -14.25 2.00
N SER A 416 44.95 -14.81 3.02
CA SER A 416 45.44 -16.03 3.70
C SER A 416 45.35 -17.27 2.84
N ASP A 417 44.23 -17.44 2.14
CA ASP A 417 44.03 -18.60 1.29
C ASP A 417 44.90 -18.49 0.04
N THR A 418 45.05 -17.30 -0.54
CA THR A 418 46.03 -17.05 -1.62
C THR A 418 47.43 -17.46 -1.20
N ILE A 419 47.90 -17.04 -0.01
CA ILE A 419 49.23 -17.43 0.51
C ILE A 419 49.32 -18.95 0.68
N ARG A 420 48.31 -19.58 1.30
CA ARG A 420 48.29 -21.02 1.56
C ARG A 420 48.35 -21.81 0.25
N THR A 421 47.50 -21.46 -0.72
CA THR A 421 47.45 -22.06 -2.04
C THR A 421 48.77 -21.88 -2.79
N CYS A 422 49.39 -20.69 -2.74
CA CYS A 422 50.72 -20.50 -3.33
C CYS A 422 51.77 -21.45 -2.73
N ILE A 423 51.75 -21.68 -1.42
CA ILE A 423 52.69 -22.60 -0.75
C ILE A 423 52.39 -24.05 -1.13
N VAL A 424 51.11 -24.46 -1.14
CA VAL A 424 50.67 -25.81 -1.52
C VAL A 424 51.08 -26.15 -2.96
N LEU A 425 51.03 -25.18 -3.88
CA LEU A 425 51.50 -25.34 -5.26
C LEU A 425 53.03 -25.22 -5.44
N GLY A 426 53.81 -25.07 -4.36
CA GLY A 426 55.26 -24.90 -4.42
C GLY A 426 55.75 -23.51 -4.87
N ASN A 427 54.84 -22.55 -5.06
CA ASN A 427 55.15 -21.18 -5.47
C ASN A 427 55.52 -20.27 -4.28
N HIS A 428 56.56 -20.65 -3.53
CA HIS A 428 56.97 -19.93 -2.30
C HIS A 428 57.35 -18.46 -2.54
N ARG A 429 57.91 -18.13 -3.71
CA ARG A 429 58.25 -16.74 -4.09
C ARG A 429 57.01 -15.86 -4.20
N ALA A 430 55.94 -16.39 -4.80
CA ALA A 430 54.66 -15.69 -4.89
C ALA A 430 54.01 -15.50 -3.52
N ALA A 431 54.04 -16.53 -2.66
CA ALA A 431 53.54 -16.43 -1.28
C ALA A 431 54.26 -15.33 -0.49
N MET A 432 55.58 -15.22 -0.63
CA MET A 432 56.36 -14.14 -0.02
C MET A 432 56.03 -12.76 -0.60
N LYS A 433 55.82 -12.64 -1.92
CA LYS A 433 55.38 -11.39 -2.57
C LYS A 433 54.05 -10.91 -1.97
N VAL A 434 53.08 -11.80 -1.82
CA VAL A 434 51.76 -11.49 -1.21
C VAL A 434 51.94 -11.09 0.27
N LYS A 435 52.76 -11.80 1.04
CA LYS A 435 53.06 -11.45 2.44
C LYS A 435 53.58 -10.02 2.57
N THR A 436 54.58 -9.64 1.75
CA THR A 436 55.22 -8.33 1.80
C THR A 436 54.28 -7.23 1.34
N GLU A 437 53.55 -7.46 0.24
CA GLU A 437 52.65 -6.46 -0.35
C GLU A 437 51.53 -6.07 0.62
N PHE A 438 50.88 -7.07 1.25
CA PHE A 438 49.76 -6.86 2.16
C PHE A 438 50.18 -6.72 3.63
N LYS A 439 51.49 -6.57 3.91
CA LYS A 439 52.05 -6.39 5.26
C LYS A 439 51.51 -7.41 6.26
N VAL A 440 51.43 -8.68 5.84
CA VAL A 440 50.92 -9.76 6.67
C VAL A 440 51.84 -9.95 7.87
N SER A 441 51.28 -9.91 9.09
CA SER A 441 52.05 -10.03 10.32
C SER A 441 52.83 -11.34 10.39
N GLU A 442 54.01 -11.31 11.02
CA GLU A 442 54.84 -12.52 11.17
C GLU A 442 54.08 -13.65 11.87
N LYS A 443 53.25 -13.34 12.87
CA LYS A 443 52.42 -14.36 13.54
C LYS A 443 51.46 -15.06 12.57
N ARG A 444 50.75 -14.31 11.72
CA ARG A 444 49.82 -14.86 10.73
C ARG A 444 50.57 -15.64 9.65
N TRP A 445 51.71 -15.13 9.19
CA TRP A 445 52.56 -15.81 8.21
C TRP A 445 53.01 -17.19 8.69
N TYR A 446 53.51 -17.29 9.93
CA TYR A 446 53.96 -18.57 10.48
C TYR A 446 52.81 -19.59 10.55
N TRP A 447 51.65 -19.19 11.05
CA TRP A 447 50.47 -20.06 11.07
C TRP A 447 50.11 -20.58 9.67
N LEU A 448 50.01 -19.68 8.69
CA LEU A 448 49.65 -20.06 7.31
C LEU A 448 50.67 -21.00 6.69
N LYS A 449 51.98 -20.75 6.88
CA LYS A 449 53.05 -21.56 6.32
C LYS A 449 53.15 -22.93 6.97
N ILE A 450 52.99 -23.04 8.30
CA ILE A 450 52.98 -24.32 9.01
C ILE A 450 51.85 -25.21 8.49
N PHE A 451 50.62 -24.69 8.46
CA PHE A 451 49.47 -25.46 7.98
C PHE A 451 49.61 -25.84 6.50
N ALA A 452 50.09 -24.93 5.65
CA ALA A 452 50.30 -25.23 4.24
C ALA A 452 51.32 -26.36 4.03
N LEU A 453 52.47 -26.31 4.73
CA LEU A 453 53.53 -27.32 4.65
C LEU A 453 53.07 -28.67 5.21
N ALA A 454 52.32 -28.67 6.32
CA ALA A 454 51.72 -29.88 6.87
C ALA A 454 50.68 -30.50 5.93
N THR A 455 49.89 -29.67 5.23
CA THR A 455 48.90 -30.13 4.24
C THR A 455 49.55 -30.89 3.08
N ILE A 456 50.69 -30.41 2.58
CA ILE A 456 51.47 -31.09 1.53
C ILE A 456 52.42 -32.16 2.08
N ARG A 457 52.48 -32.35 3.40
CA ARG A 457 53.39 -33.27 4.11
C ARG A 457 54.88 -33.02 3.80
N ASP A 458 55.25 -31.76 3.57
CA ASP A 458 56.64 -31.35 3.37
C ASP A 458 57.31 -31.07 4.73
N TRP A 459 57.65 -32.16 5.41
CA TRP A 459 58.24 -32.13 6.75
C TRP A 459 59.67 -31.59 6.75
N GLU A 460 60.43 -31.78 5.67
CA GLU A 460 61.79 -31.25 5.54
C GLU A 460 61.79 -29.72 5.49
N ALA A 461 60.89 -29.13 4.68
CA ALA A 461 60.72 -27.69 4.64
C ALA A 461 60.16 -27.13 5.96
N LEU A 462 59.29 -27.87 6.65
CA LEU A 462 58.77 -27.48 7.97
C LEU A 462 59.88 -27.44 9.02
N GLU A 463 60.74 -28.47 9.04
CA GLU A 463 61.89 -28.54 9.94
C GLU A 463 62.85 -27.39 9.70
N LYS A 464 63.18 -27.13 8.42
CA LYS A 464 64.02 -26.00 8.03
C LYS A 464 63.41 -24.68 8.48
N PHE A 465 62.10 -24.48 8.24
CA PHE A 465 61.39 -23.27 8.63
C PHE A 465 61.39 -23.04 10.15
N SER A 466 61.29 -24.11 10.95
CA SER A 466 61.33 -24.05 12.42
C SER A 466 62.68 -23.56 12.98
N LYS A 467 63.77 -23.69 12.20
CA LYS A 467 65.14 -23.36 12.57
C LYS A 467 65.60 -21.99 12.05
N GLU A 468 64.91 -21.40 11.07
CA GLU A 468 65.30 -20.12 10.45
C GLU A 468 65.34 -18.98 11.46
N LYS A 469 64.26 -18.80 12.22
CA LYS A 469 64.13 -17.80 13.30
C LYS A 469 63.23 -18.35 14.39
N ARG A 470 63.39 -17.83 15.61
CA ARG A 470 62.49 -18.17 16.73
C ARG A 470 61.04 -17.81 16.36
N PRO A 471 60.11 -18.79 16.29
CA PRO A 471 58.74 -18.52 15.85
C PRO A 471 58.03 -17.55 16.82
N PRO A 472 57.40 -16.46 16.32
CA PRO A 472 56.69 -15.49 17.16
C PRO A 472 55.39 -16.04 17.77
N ILE A 473 54.94 -17.22 17.31
CA ILE A 473 53.78 -17.97 17.80
C ILE A 473 54.17 -19.16 18.68
N GLY A 474 55.47 -19.34 18.96
CA GLY A 474 55.99 -20.52 19.64
C GLY A 474 55.97 -21.78 18.77
N TYR A 475 56.24 -22.93 19.39
CA TYR A 475 56.31 -24.23 18.71
C TYR A 475 55.01 -25.04 18.78
N ARG A 476 54.02 -24.61 19.58
CA ARG A 476 52.73 -25.30 19.72
C ARG A 476 52.01 -25.50 18.38
N PRO A 477 51.92 -24.50 17.49
CA PRO A 477 51.31 -24.68 16.18
C PRO A 477 52.01 -25.71 15.28
N PHE A 478 53.34 -25.87 15.42
CA PHE A 478 54.09 -26.90 14.70
C PHE A 478 53.72 -28.30 15.20
N VAL A 479 53.60 -28.46 16.53
CA VAL A 479 53.20 -29.72 17.16
C VAL A 479 51.77 -30.09 16.77
N GLU A 480 50.82 -29.16 16.88
CA GLU A 480 49.42 -29.39 16.53
C GLU A 480 49.27 -29.80 15.05
N ALA A 481 49.93 -29.10 14.13
CA ALA A 481 49.88 -29.44 12.71
C ALA A 481 50.48 -30.82 12.38
N CYS A 482 51.55 -31.24 13.07
CA CYS A 482 52.12 -32.59 12.91
C CYS A 482 51.20 -33.67 13.49
N ILE A 483 50.56 -33.42 14.64
CA ILE A 483 49.62 -34.35 15.26
C ILE A 483 48.39 -34.55 14.37
N GLU A 484 47.83 -33.47 13.83
CA GLU A 484 46.68 -33.53 12.92
C GLU A 484 46.97 -34.31 11.63
N ALA A 485 48.22 -34.29 11.17
CA ALA A 485 48.68 -35.05 10.01
C ALA A 485 49.16 -36.48 10.33
N ASP A 486 49.07 -36.92 11.60
CA ASP A 486 49.54 -38.20 12.14
C ASP A 486 51.04 -38.48 11.96
N GLU A 487 51.87 -37.42 11.90
CA GLU A 487 53.32 -37.54 11.75
C GLU A 487 54.03 -37.43 13.10
N LYS A 488 54.14 -38.58 13.78
CA LYS A 488 54.73 -38.68 15.12
C LYS A 488 56.21 -38.31 15.13
N GLY A 489 56.98 -38.72 14.12
CA GLY A 489 58.43 -38.49 14.08
C GLY A 489 58.79 -37.01 14.04
N GLU A 490 58.03 -36.22 13.28
CA GLU A 490 58.24 -34.78 13.13
C GLU A 490 57.78 -34.01 14.38
N SER A 491 56.65 -34.40 14.96
CA SER A 491 56.12 -33.76 16.18
C SER A 491 57.11 -33.83 17.36
N LEU A 492 57.85 -34.94 17.52
CA LEU A 492 58.85 -35.14 18.58
C LEU A 492 60.01 -34.14 18.52
N LYS A 493 60.27 -33.52 17.37
CA LYS A 493 61.31 -32.48 17.22
C LYS A 493 60.88 -31.13 17.81
N TYR A 494 59.58 -30.91 17.99
CA TYR A 494 59.01 -29.63 18.42
C TYR A 494 58.49 -29.64 19.86
N ILE A 495 57.97 -30.78 20.35
CA ILE A 495 57.42 -30.88 21.72
C ILE A 495 58.44 -30.49 22.80
N PRO A 496 59.73 -30.90 22.74
CA PRO A 496 60.72 -30.47 23.74
C PRO A 496 60.95 -28.95 23.78
N LYS A 497 60.62 -28.24 22.69
CA LYS A 497 60.82 -26.80 22.55
C LYS A 497 59.63 -25.98 23.10
N LEU A 498 58.57 -26.63 23.54
CA LEU A 498 57.44 -25.97 24.21
C LEU A 498 57.87 -25.50 25.60
N THR A 499 57.59 -24.24 25.92
CA THR A 499 58.00 -23.63 27.19
C THR A 499 57.17 -24.12 28.37
N ASP A 500 55.87 -24.39 28.16
CA ASP A 500 54.96 -24.84 29.21
C ASP A 500 55.06 -26.37 29.41
N PRO A 501 55.46 -26.86 30.60
CA PRO A 501 55.44 -28.28 30.93
C PRO A 501 54.05 -28.95 30.75
N ARG A 502 52.96 -28.21 30.96
CA ARG A 502 51.58 -28.72 30.79
C ARG A 502 51.26 -29.02 29.33
N GLU A 503 51.54 -28.07 28.44
CA GLU A 503 51.34 -28.26 26.99
C GLU A 503 52.23 -29.38 26.44
N ARG A 504 53.44 -29.56 26.99
CA ARG A 504 54.32 -30.70 26.66
C ARG A 504 53.67 -32.02 27.01
N ALA A 505 53.16 -32.15 28.23
CA ALA A 505 52.52 -33.38 28.70
C ALA A 505 51.27 -33.73 27.88
N GLU A 506 50.43 -32.75 27.58
CA GLU A 506 49.23 -32.94 26.74
C GLU A 506 49.60 -33.34 25.31
N SER A 507 50.67 -32.75 24.75
CA SER A 507 51.13 -33.04 23.39
C SER A 507 51.73 -34.45 23.28
N TYR A 508 52.59 -34.86 24.22
CA TYR A 508 53.11 -36.24 24.29
C TYR A 508 51.99 -37.26 24.47
N ALA A 509 50.96 -36.91 25.24
CA ALA A 509 49.81 -37.77 25.43
C ALA A 509 49.04 -38.02 24.13
N ARG A 510 48.82 -36.97 23.33
CA ARG A 510 48.13 -37.07 22.02
C ARG A 510 48.89 -37.94 21.00
N ILE A 511 50.21 -38.03 21.11
CA ILE A 511 51.05 -38.85 20.21
C ILE A 511 51.17 -40.31 20.70
N GLY A 512 50.73 -40.58 21.94
CA GLY A 512 50.76 -41.90 22.56
C GLY A 512 52.01 -42.20 23.39
N MET A 513 52.82 -41.18 23.70
CA MET A 513 54.09 -41.29 24.44
C MET A 513 53.83 -41.16 25.95
N ALA A 514 53.39 -42.26 26.57
CA ALA A 514 52.91 -42.24 27.95
C ALA A 514 53.98 -41.89 29.00
N LYS A 515 55.22 -42.37 28.81
CA LYS A 515 56.31 -42.14 29.77
C LYS A 515 56.75 -40.67 29.78
N GLU A 516 56.96 -40.12 28.59
CA GLU A 516 57.35 -38.74 28.37
C GLU A 516 56.24 -37.75 28.77
N ALA A 517 54.96 -38.13 28.54
CA ALA A 517 53.82 -37.37 29.03
C ALA A 517 53.77 -37.33 30.57
N ALA A 518 54.03 -38.46 31.23
CA ALA A 518 54.04 -38.56 32.69
C ALA A 518 55.22 -37.77 33.31
N ASP A 519 56.41 -37.86 32.72
CA ASP A 519 57.58 -37.10 33.16
C ASP A 519 57.37 -35.58 32.98
N ALA A 520 56.79 -35.15 31.87
CA ALA A 520 56.46 -33.73 31.63
C ALA A 520 55.35 -33.22 32.58
N ALA A 521 54.33 -34.03 32.87
CA ALA A 521 53.28 -33.68 33.83
C ALA A 521 53.81 -33.61 35.27
N SER A 522 54.74 -34.51 35.63
CA SER A 522 55.45 -34.46 36.92
C SER A 522 56.25 -33.17 37.08
N GLN A 523 56.87 -32.65 36.01
CA GLN A 523 57.57 -31.37 36.02
C GLN A 523 56.62 -30.18 36.18
N ALA A 524 55.37 -30.29 35.72
CA ALA A 524 54.33 -29.27 35.89
C ALA A 524 53.80 -29.17 37.34
N LYS A 525 54.04 -30.19 38.18
CA LYS A 525 53.49 -30.33 39.55
C LYS A 525 51.95 -30.21 39.62
N ASP A 526 51.27 -30.58 38.54
CA ASP A 526 49.81 -30.53 38.41
C ASP A 526 49.23 -31.95 38.58
N GLY A 527 48.71 -32.25 39.78
CA GLY A 527 48.15 -33.56 40.13
C GLY A 527 46.85 -33.89 39.36
N GLU A 528 46.08 -32.88 38.99
CA GLU A 528 44.83 -33.05 38.22
C GLU A 528 45.15 -33.45 36.77
N LEU A 529 46.19 -32.86 36.18
CA LEU A 529 46.69 -33.23 34.85
C LEU A 529 47.16 -34.69 34.81
N LEU A 530 47.90 -35.15 35.81
CA LEU A 530 48.35 -36.55 35.93
C LEU A 530 47.16 -37.52 35.99
N GLY A 531 46.13 -37.19 36.78
CA GLY A 531 44.90 -37.98 36.87
C GLY A 531 44.14 -38.07 35.54
N ARG A 532 44.03 -36.95 34.82
CA ARG A 532 43.38 -36.91 33.50
C ARG A 532 44.16 -37.69 32.44
N LEU A 533 45.49 -37.57 32.41
CA LEU A 533 46.34 -38.31 31.48
C LEU A 533 46.30 -39.82 31.74
N LYS A 534 46.20 -40.25 33.00
CA LYS A 534 46.00 -41.67 33.35
C LYS A 534 44.73 -42.24 32.73
N LEU A 535 43.63 -41.50 32.75
CA LEU A 535 42.38 -41.92 32.10
C LEU A 535 42.53 -42.05 30.58
N THR A 536 43.25 -41.12 29.94
CA THR A 536 43.55 -41.17 28.51
C THR A 536 44.36 -42.42 28.12
N PHE A 537 45.21 -42.91 29.03
CA PHE A 537 46.03 -44.11 28.83
C PHE A 537 45.50 -45.36 29.55
N ALA A 538 44.25 -45.36 30.03
CA ALA A 538 43.72 -46.42 30.89
C ALA A 538 43.73 -47.83 30.27
N GLN A 539 43.75 -47.92 28.93
CA GLN A 539 43.85 -49.18 28.19
C GLN A 539 45.27 -49.76 28.17
N ASN A 540 46.29 -48.99 28.56
CA ASN A 540 47.68 -49.43 28.61
C ASN A 540 48.12 -49.58 30.08
N ALA A 541 48.10 -50.82 30.58
CA ALA A 541 48.43 -51.16 31.96
C ALA A 541 49.84 -50.69 32.39
N ALA A 542 50.81 -50.74 31.47
CA ALA A 542 52.18 -50.27 31.72
C ALA A 542 52.21 -48.74 31.89
N ALA A 543 51.52 -48.01 31.02
CA ALA A 543 51.38 -46.55 31.14
C ALA A 543 50.71 -46.14 32.46
N SER A 544 49.61 -46.81 32.83
CA SER A 544 48.86 -46.53 34.06
C SER A 544 49.71 -46.67 35.33
N SER A 545 50.58 -47.68 35.38
CA SER A 545 51.52 -47.88 36.51
C SER A 545 52.58 -46.78 36.64
N ILE A 546 53.01 -46.17 35.52
CA ILE A 546 53.97 -45.06 35.50
C ILE A 546 53.33 -43.81 36.11
N PHE A 547 52.06 -43.53 35.78
CA PHE A 547 51.34 -42.39 36.37
C PHE A 547 51.09 -42.56 37.88
N ASP A 548 50.81 -43.78 38.36
CA ASP A 548 50.61 -44.05 39.80
C ASP A 548 51.91 -43.86 40.60
N THR A 549 53.02 -44.41 40.13
CA THR A 549 54.32 -44.27 40.80
C THR A 549 54.83 -42.83 40.86
N LEU A 550 54.54 -42.01 39.85
CA LEU A 550 54.92 -40.60 39.82
C LEU A 550 54.01 -39.73 40.69
N ARG A 551 52.70 -40.01 40.74
CA ARG A 551 51.76 -39.32 41.63
C ARG A 551 52.12 -39.55 43.11
N ASP A 552 52.43 -40.79 43.48
CA ASP A 552 52.79 -41.15 44.86
C ASP A 552 54.10 -40.47 45.31
N ARG A 553 55.03 -40.22 44.38
CA ARG A 553 56.29 -39.49 44.66
C ARG A 553 56.11 -37.99 44.86
N LEU A 554 55.06 -37.38 44.30
CA LEU A 554 54.85 -35.93 44.35
C LEU A 554 54.00 -35.48 45.55
N GLY A 555 53.35 -36.40 46.26
CA GLY A 555 52.57 -36.10 47.47
C GLY A 555 51.33 -35.23 47.22
N VAL A 556 50.82 -35.21 45.99
CA VAL A 556 49.62 -34.45 45.60
C VAL A 556 48.43 -35.41 45.63
N SER A 557 47.56 -35.28 46.64
CA SER A 557 46.30 -36.03 46.78
C SER A 557 45.22 -35.53 45.86
#